data_AF-A0A2P4SP25-F1
#
_entry.id   AF-A0A2P4SP25-F1
#
_cell.length_a   1.000
_cell.length_b   1.000
_cell.length_c   1.000
_cell.angle_alpha   90.00
_cell.angle_beta   90.00
_cell.angle_gamma   90.00
#
_symmetry.space_group_name_H-M   'P 1'
#
loop_
_entity.id
_entity.type
_entity.pdbx_description
1 polymer ?
#
loop_
_entity_poly.entity_id
_entity_poly.type
_entity_poly.pdbx_seq_one_letter_code
_entity_poly.pdbx_strand_id
1 'polypeptide(L)'
;DHVVFTSCSTEHSHSALSCKMAAEFDAFLSSDQSWFCHLDDDNYLNPEALLKLLSSYSAMKDVYLGKPSLNRPIRASETLSNNQTKSVRFWFATGGAGFCISRKLARKMMPWASGKNFLSTSELIRLPDDCTIGYIIECKVGGQLLPNRLFHSHLENLQLIPTSDLMQQVTLSYGVFENKLNVIKLSGPFSPQEDPSRFRSLHCHLYPDTPWCLQAVGW
;
A
#
# COMPACT_ATOMS: atom_id res chain seq x y z
N ASP A 1 6.87 10.78 -18.60
CA ASP A 1 6.85 11.62 -17.38
C ASP A 1 6.37 10.80 -16.19
N HIS A 2 7.18 10.68 -15.13
CA HIS A 2 6.89 9.84 -13.96
C HIS A 2 6.38 10.63 -12.74
N VAL A 3 6.56 11.95 -12.71
CA VAL A 3 6.06 12.82 -11.64
C VAL A 3 4.75 13.46 -12.09
N VAL A 4 3.69 13.29 -11.30
CA VAL A 4 2.35 13.84 -11.58
C VAL A 4 2.00 14.88 -10.52
N PHE A 5 1.93 16.15 -10.91
CA PHE A 5 1.46 17.23 -10.04
C PHE A 5 -0.06 17.32 -10.10
N THR A 6 -0.73 16.83 -9.06
CA THR A 6 -2.20 16.91 -8.96
C THR A 6 -2.64 18.29 -8.47
N SER A 7 -3.89 18.65 -8.73
CA SER A 7 -4.53 19.83 -8.14
C SER A 7 -5.12 19.58 -6.75
N CYS A 8 -4.74 18.48 -6.09
CA CYS A 8 -5.22 18.13 -4.76
C CYS A 8 -4.51 18.97 -3.69
N SER A 9 -5.11 19.08 -2.51
CA SER A 9 -4.47 19.73 -1.37
C SER A 9 -3.15 19.03 -0.98
N THR A 10 -2.18 19.81 -0.53
CA THR A 10 -0.90 19.32 0.01
C THR A 10 -1.03 18.79 1.43
N GLU A 11 -2.16 19.02 2.10
CA GLU A 11 -2.44 18.53 3.44
C GLU A 11 -2.52 17.00 3.50
N HIS A 12 -2.45 16.47 4.72
CA HIS A 12 -2.66 15.06 5.04
C HIS A 12 -4.09 14.82 5.57
N SER A 13 -5.07 15.53 5.01
CA SER A 13 -6.49 15.41 5.38
C SER A 13 -7.19 14.30 4.59
N HIS A 14 -8.30 13.81 5.13
CA HIS A 14 -9.13 12.78 4.48
C HIS A 14 -9.47 13.11 3.02
N SER A 15 -9.85 14.36 2.74
CA SER A 15 -10.19 14.81 1.39
C SER A 15 -8.97 14.90 0.47
N ALA A 16 -7.82 15.34 1.01
CA ALA A 16 -6.57 15.44 0.26
C ALA A 16 -6.06 14.07 -0.18
N LEU A 17 -6.04 13.09 0.74
CA LEU A 17 -5.62 11.71 0.45
C LEU A 17 -6.58 11.04 -0.52
N SER A 18 -7.90 11.19 -0.31
CA SER A 18 -8.92 10.69 -1.24
C SER A 18 -8.75 11.24 -2.67
N CYS A 19 -8.40 12.52 -2.80
CA CYS A 19 -8.14 13.15 -4.09
C CYS A 19 -6.88 12.57 -4.77
N LYS A 20 -5.80 12.36 -4.02
CA LYS A 20 -4.55 11.77 -4.54
C LYS A 20 -4.74 10.31 -4.95
N MET A 21 -5.42 9.51 -4.12
CA MET A 21 -5.75 8.12 -4.43
C MET A 21 -6.61 8.00 -5.70
N ALA A 22 -7.59 8.90 -5.88
CA ALA A 22 -8.37 8.95 -7.12
C ALA A 22 -7.48 9.23 -8.35
N ALA A 23 -6.53 10.15 -8.23
CA ALA A 23 -5.60 10.49 -9.31
C ALA A 23 -4.66 9.31 -9.65
N GLU A 24 -4.15 8.59 -8.66
CA GLU A 24 -3.36 7.36 -8.86
C GLU A 24 -4.18 6.29 -9.59
N PHE A 25 -5.42 6.09 -9.16
CA PHE A 25 -6.32 5.10 -9.73
C PHE A 25 -6.67 5.43 -11.20
N ASP A 26 -6.98 6.69 -11.49
CA ASP A 26 -7.27 7.16 -12.85
C ASP A 26 -6.02 7.08 -13.76
N ALA A 27 -4.84 7.41 -13.23
CA ALA A 27 -3.58 7.24 -13.94
C ALA A 27 -3.33 5.76 -14.30
N PHE A 28 -3.60 4.83 -13.38
CA PHE A 28 -3.51 3.41 -13.67
C PHE A 28 -4.51 2.95 -14.74
N LEU A 29 -5.77 3.39 -14.65
CA LEU A 29 -6.80 3.01 -15.62
C LEU A 29 -6.49 3.53 -17.02
N SER A 30 -5.90 4.73 -17.13
CA SER A 30 -5.45 5.30 -18.42
C SER A 30 -4.19 4.64 -18.98
N SER A 31 -3.40 3.97 -18.15
CA SER A 31 -2.29 3.12 -18.60
C SER A 31 -2.76 1.77 -19.16
N ASP A 32 -1.89 1.04 -19.86
CA ASP A 32 -2.13 -0.34 -20.30
C ASP A 32 -1.67 -1.42 -19.29
N GLN A 33 -1.38 -1.02 -18.05
CA GLN A 33 -0.82 -1.92 -17.05
C GLN A 33 -1.85 -2.89 -16.48
N SER A 34 -1.40 -4.12 -16.19
CA SER A 34 -2.24 -5.22 -15.68
C SER A 34 -2.48 -5.16 -14.17
N TRP A 35 -1.62 -4.46 -13.43
CA TRP A 35 -1.62 -4.41 -11.97
C TRP A 35 -1.45 -2.96 -11.51
N PHE A 36 -2.31 -2.55 -10.58
CA PHE A 36 -2.16 -1.33 -9.79
C PHE A 36 -1.55 -1.74 -8.45
N CYS A 37 -0.46 -1.12 -8.03
CA CYS A 37 0.06 -1.27 -6.68
C CYS A 37 0.29 0.11 -6.07
N HIS A 38 -0.31 0.35 -4.91
CA HIS A 38 -0.14 1.59 -4.15
C HIS A 38 0.92 1.36 -3.05
N LEU A 39 1.73 2.39 -2.79
CA LEU A 39 2.75 2.45 -1.74
C LEU A 39 2.87 3.90 -1.25
N ASP A 40 3.19 4.06 0.03
CA ASP A 40 3.53 5.36 0.63
C ASP A 40 5.00 5.73 0.37
N ASP A 41 5.36 6.99 0.59
CA ASP A 41 6.72 7.51 0.38
C ASP A 41 7.76 7.00 1.41
N ASP A 42 7.28 6.39 2.49
CA ASP A 42 8.08 5.70 3.51
C ASP A 42 8.25 4.19 3.25
N ASN A 43 7.79 3.68 2.10
CA ASN A 43 7.87 2.28 1.72
C ASN A 43 9.10 1.98 0.84
N TYR A 44 9.69 0.80 1.02
CA TYR A 44 10.67 0.19 0.13
C TYR A 44 10.00 -0.92 -0.66
N LEU A 45 10.05 -0.85 -1.99
CA LEU A 45 9.55 -1.90 -2.88
C LEU A 45 10.68 -2.81 -3.33
N ASN A 46 10.49 -4.12 -3.17
CA ASN A 46 11.27 -5.14 -3.87
C ASN A 46 10.53 -5.58 -5.15
N PRO A 47 10.94 -5.10 -6.34
CA PRO A 47 10.24 -5.38 -7.58
C PRO A 47 10.34 -6.86 -8.01
N GLU A 48 11.42 -7.56 -7.67
CA GLU A 48 11.58 -8.99 -8.00
C GLU A 48 10.60 -9.85 -7.18
N ALA A 49 10.52 -9.60 -5.87
CA ALA A 49 9.56 -10.26 -5.00
C ALA A 49 8.11 -9.94 -5.42
N LEU A 50 7.82 -8.68 -5.79
CA LEU A 50 6.51 -8.28 -6.30
C LEU A 50 6.15 -9.04 -7.57
N LEU A 51 7.04 -9.07 -8.56
CA LEU A 51 6.82 -9.77 -9.82
C LEU A 51 6.58 -11.26 -9.59
N LYS A 52 7.39 -11.89 -8.76
CA LYS A 52 7.23 -13.30 -8.37
C LYS A 52 5.85 -13.54 -7.75
N LEU A 53 5.42 -12.70 -6.82
CA LEU A 53 4.09 -12.80 -6.22
C LEU A 53 2.99 -12.65 -7.26
N LEU A 54 2.99 -11.57 -8.04
CA LEU A 54 1.93 -11.27 -9.00
C LEU A 54 1.84 -12.29 -10.13
N SER A 55 2.96 -12.92 -10.51
CA SER A 55 3.00 -13.99 -11.52
C SER A 55 2.20 -15.24 -11.13
N SER A 56 1.95 -15.46 -9.83
CA SER A 56 1.12 -16.56 -9.33
C SER A 56 -0.39 -16.31 -9.47
N TYR A 57 -0.78 -15.10 -9.89
CA TYR A 57 -2.16 -14.69 -10.09
C TYR A 57 -2.44 -14.30 -11.55
N SER A 58 -3.70 -14.42 -11.96
CA SER A 58 -4.16 -13.90 -13.24
C SER A 58 -4.78 -12.52 -13.06
N ALA A 59 -4.27 -11.51 -13.76
CA ALA A 59 -4.86 -10.17 -13.81
C ALA A 59 -6.28 -10.13 -14.45
N MET A 60 -6.70 -11.25 -15.06
CA MET A 60 -8.05 -11.49 -15.59
C MET A 60 -9.02 -12.06 -14.54
N LYS A 61 -8.59 -12.20 -13.29
CA LYS A 61 -9.42 -12.53 -12.13
C LYS A 61 -9.49 -11.31 -11.21
N ASP A 62 -10.47 -11.30 -10.31
CA ASP A 62 -10.59 -10.24 -9.32
C ASP A 62 -9.58 -10.53 -8.20
N VAL A 63 -8.48 -9.80 -8.18
CA VAL A 63 -7.39 -9.97 -7.22
C VAL A 63 -7.12 -8.66 -6.49
N TYR A 64 -7.18 -8.72 -5.16
CA TYR A 64 -6.80 -7.66 -4.23
C TYR A 64 -5.87 -8.27 -3.17
N LEU A 65 -4.60 -7.86 -3.17
CA LEU A 65 -3.55 -8.39 -2.32
C LEU A 65 -3.03 -7.31 -1.37
N GLY A 66 -2.78 -7.68 -0.13
CA GLY A 66 -2.12 -6.80 0.84
C GLY A 66 -2.17 -7.34 2.25
N LYS A 67 -1.65 -6.55 3.19
CA LYS A 67 -1.67 -6.87 4.62
C LYS A 67 -3.00 -6.43 5.24
N PRO A 68 -3.82 -7.33 5.83
CA PRO A 68 -5.01 -6.90 6.57
C PRO A 68 -4.60 -6.03 7.76
N SER A 69 -5.25 -4.87 7.92
CA SER A 69 -4.94 -3.91 8.99
C SER A 69 -5.34 -4.39 10.39
N LEU A 70 -6.41 -5.19 10.46
CA LEU A 70 -6.97 -5.70 11.71
C LEU A 70 -6.94 -7.22 11.72
N ASN A 71 -7.16 -7.83 12.89
CA ASN A 71 -7.41 -9.28 13.00
C ASN A 71 -8.88 -9.68 12.75
N ARG A 72 -9.70 -8.71 12.32
CA ARG A 72 -11.13 -8.86 12.03
C ARG A 72 -11.58 -7.81 11.01
N PRO A 73 -12.69 -8.01 10.28
CA PRO A 73 -13.27 -6.97 9.45
C PRO A 73 -13.57 -5.71 10.28
N ILE A 74 -13.28 -4.53 9.73
CA ILE A 74 -13.69 -3.26 10.34
C ILE A 74 -15.23 -3.19 10.34
N ARG A 75 -15.80 -2.48 11.32
CA ARG A 75 -17.22 -2.12 11.33
C ARG A 75 -17.33 -0.64 11.02
N ALA A 76 -18.15 -0.29 10.03
CA ALA A 76 -18.39 1.09 9.64
C ALA A 76 -19.89 1.32 9.40
N SER A 77 -20.25 2.60 9.22
CA SER A 77 -21.61 3.03 8.92
C SER A 77 -21.63 3.72 7.56
N GLU A 78 -22.34 3.15 6.61
CA GLU A 78 -22.63 3.77 5.32
C GLU A 78 -23.86 4.68 5.46
N THR A 79 -23.72 5.94 5.05
CA THR A 79 -24.84 6.90 5.02
C THR A 79 -25.70 6.68 3.79
N LEU A 80 -27.01 6.51 3.98
CA LEU A 80 -28.01 6.33 2.92
C LEU A 80 -28.71 7.66 2.57
N SER A 81 -29.38 7.70 1.42
CA SER A 81 -30.05 8.90 0.87
C SER A 81 -31.14 9.50 1.76
N ASN A 82 -31.69 8.74 2.70
CA ASN A 82 -32.73 9.17 3.65
C ASN A 82 -32.17 9.49 5.05
N ASN A 83 -30.86 9.80 5.16
CA ASN A 83 -30.14 9.99 6.42
C ASN A 83 -30.16 8.77 7.37
N GLN A 84 -30.60 7.60 6.90
CA GLN A 84 -30.40 6.36 7.63
C GLN A 84 -28.96 5.88 7.46
N THR A 85 -28.51 5.06 8.41
CA THR A 85 -27.19 4.43 8.34
C THR A 85 -27.33 2.93 8.19
N LYS A 86 -26.50 2.34 7.35
CA LYS A 86 -26.37 0.90 7.18
C LYS A 86 -25.05 0.45 7.79
N SER A 87 -25.09 -0.52 8.69
CA SER A 87 -23.86 -1.13 9.19
C SER A 87 -23.23 -2.00 8.10
N VAL A 88 -21.94 -1.79 7.86
CA VAL A 88 -21.13 -2.56 6.91
C VAL A 88 -19.92 -3.15 7.61
N ARG A 89 -19.45 -4.30 7.10
CA ARG A 89 -18.28 -5.01 7.61
C ARG A 89 -17.45 -5.51 6.44
N PHE A 90 -16.16 -5.19 6.44
CA PHE A 90 -15.26 -5.53 5.35
C PHE A 90 -13.81 -5.59 5.83
N TRP A 91 -12.97 -6.31 5.10
CA TRP A 91 -11.52 -6.22 5.22
C TRP A 91 -10.97 -5.12 4.32
N PHE A 92 -9.81 -4.59 4.70
CA PHE A 92 -9.03 -3.67 3.88
C PHE A 92 -7.55 -3.94 4.11
N ALA A 93 -6.75 -3.71 3.06
CA ALA A 93 -5.30 -3.74 3.16
C ALA A 93 -4.81 -2.41 3.74
N THR A 94 -3.85 -2.47 4.67
CA THR A 94 -3.20 -1.27 5.23
C THR A 94 -2.49 -0.48 4.13
N GLY A 95 -2.84 0.80 3.95
CA GLY A 95 -2.24 1.68 2.93
C GLY A 95 -0.71 1.71 3.00
N GLY A 96 -0.17 2.02 4.18
CA GLY A 96 1.28 2.08 4.41
C GLY A 96 2.03 0.74 4.49
N ALA A 97 1.35 -0.39 4.22
CA ALA A 97 2.04 -1.64 3.88
C ALA A 97 2.15 -1.84 2.36
N GLY A 98 1.45 -1.03 1.58
CA GLY A 98 1.18 -1.25 0.17
C GLY A 98 0.16 -2.35 -0.10
N PHE A 99 -0.48 -2.25 -1.26
CA PHE A 99 -1.45 -3.23 -1.74
C PHE A 99 -1.47 -3.27 -3.27
N CYS A 100 -1.97 -4.36 -3.84
CA CYS A 100 -2.09 -4.51 -5.30
C CYS A 100 -3.49 -4.96 -5.73
N ILE A 101 -3.95 -4.43 -6.86
CA ILE A 101 -5.27 -4.67 -7.46
C ILE A 101 -5.09 -5.04 -8.94
N SER A 102 -5.69 -6.14 -9.35
CA SER A 102 -5.75 -6.52 -10.78
C SER A 102 -6.55 -5.52 -11.62
N ARG A 103 -6.18 -5.32 -12.89
CA ARG A 103 -6.92 -4.44 -13.82
C ARG A 103 -8.40 -4.80 -13.94
N LYS A 104 -8.75 -6.10 -13.92
CA LYS A 104 -10.15 -6.53 -13.97
C LYS A 104 -10.95 -6.02 -12.77
N LEU A 105 -10.40 -6.16 -11.55
CA LEU A 105 -11.06 -5.66 -10.35
C LEU A 105 -11.15 -4.14 -10.35
N ALA A 106 -10.07 -3.45 -10.70
CA ALA A 106 -10.05 -1.99 -10.82
C ALA A 106 -11.14 -1.47 -11.77
N ARG A 107 -11.34 -2.10 -12.94
CA ARG A 107 -12.43 -1.73 -13.85
C ARG A 107 -13.81 -1.83 -13.22
N LYS A 108 -14.05 -2.82 -12.35
CA LYS A 108 -15.32 -2.93 -11.61
C LYS A 108 -15.48 -1.81 -10.57
N MET A 109 -14.39 -1.34 -9.99
CA MET A 109 -14.39 -0.29 -8.96
C MET A 109 -14.69 1.11 -9.54
N MET A 110 -14.55 1.31 -10.85
CA MET A 110 -14.69 2.62 -11.52
C MET A 110 -15.89 3.48 -11.07
N PRO A 111 -17.13 2.93 -10.93
CA PRO A 111 -18.28 3.74 -10.51
C PRO A 111 -18.15 4.36 -9.11
N TRP A 112 -17.24 3.86 -8.28
CA TRP A 112 -17.01 4.34 -6.92
C TRP A 112 -15.60 4.92 -6.71
N ALA A 113 -14.63 4.57 -7.55
CA ALA A 113 -13.22 4.91 -7.33
C ALA A 113 -12.64 5.94 -8.32
N SER A 114 -13.25 6.14 -9.49
CA SER A 114 -12.69 7.03 -10.52
C SER A 114 -13.15 8.48 -10.35
N GLY A 115 -12.26 9.42 -10.58
CA GLY A 115 -12.50 10.86 -10.46
C GLY A 115 -13.08 11.25 -9.10
N LYS A 116 -14.14 12.07 -9.12
CA LYS A 116 -14.77 12.59 -7.88
C LYS A 116 -15.46 11.51 -7.05
N ASN A 117 -15.73 10.33 -7.63
CA ASN A 117 -16.49 9.28 -6.94
C ASN A 117 -15.73 8.71 -5.75
N PHE A 118 -14.39 8.69 -5.79
CA PHE A 118 -13.59 8.20 -4.67
C PHE A 118 -13.86 9.01 -3.40
N LEU A 119 -13.80 10.34 -3.51
CA LEU A 119 -14.08 11.24 -2.40
C LEU A 119 -15.52 11.10 -1.91
N SER A 120 -16.50 11.05 -2.82
CA SER A 120 -17.90 10.84 -2.42
C SER A 120 -18.11 9.49 -1.71
N THR A 121 -17.36 8.46 -2.11
CA THR A 121 -17.43 7.14 -1.48
C THR A 121 -16.75 7.14 -0.11
N SER A 122 -15.59 7.78 0.03
CA SER A 122 -14.90 7.88 1.33
C SER A 122 -15.71 8.72 2.32
N GLU A 123 -16.34 9.80 1.89
CA GLU A 123 -17.26 10.62 2.71
C GLU A 123 -18.50 9.85 3.18
N LEU A 124 -19.01 8.93 2.36
CA LEU A 124 -20.19 8.12 2.68
C LEU A 124 -19.96 7.15 3.85
N ILE A 125 -18.73 6.64 4.00
CA ILE A 125 -18.32 5.78 5.12
C ILE A 125 -17.50 6.51 6.20
N ARG A 126 -17.03 7.74 5.91
CA ARG A 126 -16.16 8.57 6.77
C ARG A 126 -14.89 7.85 7.22
N LEU A 127 -14.24 7.16 6.29
CA LEU A 127 -13.02 6.40 6.55
C LEU A 127 -11.90 6.79 5.58
N PRO A 128 -10.63 6.57 5.96
CA PRO A 128 -9.48 6.84 5.09
C PRO A 128 -9.56 6.15 3.72
N ASP A 129 -8.66 6.55 2.83
CA ASP A 129 -8.52 6.04 1.47
C ASP A 129 -8.28 4.53 1.40
N ASP A 130 -7.42 3.97 2.25
CA ASP A 130 -7.17 2.52 2.30
C ASP A 130 -8.44 1.72 2.68
N CYS A 131 -9.18 2.21 3.67
CA CYS A 131 -10.48 1.69 4.07
C CYS A 131 -11.51 1.83 2.94
N THR A 132 -11.47 2.93 2.19
CA THR A 132 -12.36 3.18 1.05
C THR A 132 -12.10 2.19 -0.08
N ILE A 133 -10.84 1.86 -0.37
CA ILE A 133 -10.47 0.79 -1.31
C ILE A 133 -11.09 -0.55 -0.88
N GLY A 134 -10.87 -0.96 0.37
CA GLY A 134 -11.44 -2.21 0.91
C GLY A 134 -12.97 -2.24 0.89
N TYR A 135 -13.60 -1.12 1.24
CA TYR A 135 -15.05 -0.95 1.19
C TYR A 135 -15.60 -1.12 -0.23
N ILE A 136 -15.01 -0.45 -1.22
CA ILE A 136 -15.46 -0.59 -2.61
C ILE A 136 -15.32 -2.05 -3.05
N ILE A 137 -14.17 -2.67 -2.78
CA ILE A 137 -13.87 -4.04 -3.21
C ILE A 137 -14.86 -5.04 -2.59
N GLU A 138 -14.98 -5.06 -1.26
CA GLU A 138 -15.78 -6.10 -0.59
C GLU A 138 -17.29 -5.79 -0.56
N CYS A 139 -17.68 -4.51 -0.42
CA CYS A 139 -19.09 -4.13 -0.25
C CYS A 139 -19.78 -3.68 -1.54
N LYS A 140 -19.05 -3.20 -2.56
CA LYS A 140 -19.68 -2.71 -3.81
C LYS A 140 -19.50 -3.65 -5.00
N VAL A 141 -18.34 -4.30 -5.14
CA VAL A 141 -18.04 -5.12 -6.33
C VAL A 141 -17.85 -6.61 -6.06
N GLY A 142 -18.02 -7.05 -4.81
CA GLY A 142 -18.01 -8.47 -4.42
C GLY A 142 -16.64 -9.15 -4.54
N GLY A 143 -15.56 -8.37 -4.47
CA GLY A 143 -14.20 -8.90 -4.33
C GLY A 143 -13.88 -9.26 -2.87
N GLN A 144 -12.66 -9.70 -2.63
CA GLN A 144 -12.19 -10.05 -1.29
C GLN A 144 -10.70 -9.69 -1.15
N LEU A 145 -10.30 -9.20 0.02
CA LEU A 145 -8.89 -9.09 0.36
C LEU A 145 -8.27 -10.48 0.46
N LEU A 146 -7.21 -10.73 -0.32
CA LEU A 146 -6.34 -11.89 -0.19
C LEU A 146 -5.16 -11.52 0.72
N PRO A 147 -5.15 -11.98 2.00
CA PRO A 147 -4.10 -11.62 2.93
C PRO A 147 -2.75 -12.10 2.44
N ASN A 148 -1.76 -11.22 2.46
CA ASN A 148 -0.40 -11.56 2.08
C ASN A 148 0.60 -11.08 3.14
N ARG A 149 1.51 -11.98 3.54
CA ARG A 149 2.49 -11.74 4.61
C ARG A 149 3.77 -11.06 4.14
N LEU A 150 3.90 -10.80 2.83
CA LEU A 150 5.07 -10.15 2.23
C LEU A 150 4.96 -8.63 2.20
N PHE A 151 3.81 -8.08 2.60
CA PHE A 151 3.59 -6.64 2.70
C PHE A 151 3.70 -6.20 4.15
N HIS A 152 4.50 -5.16 4.40
CA HIS A 152 4.79 -4.70 5.77
C HIS A 152 4.69 -3.19 5.94
N SER A 153 4.05 -2.77 7.03
CA SER A 153 3.90 -1.36 7.43
C SER A 153 4.72 -1.07 8.68
N HIS A 154 5.16 0.17 8.87
CA HIS A 154 5.74 0.60 10.15
C HIS A 154 4.75 0.55 11.32
N LEU A 155 3.46 0.22 11.10
CA LEU A 155 2.47 -0.03 12.15
C LEU A 155 2.52 -1.45 12.73
N GLU A 156 3.45 -2.30 12.27
CA GLU A 156 3.74 -3.61 12.87
C GLU A 156 5.17 -3.69 13.38
N ASN A 157 5.49 -4.62 14.27
CA ASN A 157 6.86 -4.74 14.77
C ASN A 157 7.81 -5.33 13.71
N LEU A 158 8.49 -4.45 12.96
CA LEU A 158 9.38 -4.82 11.85
C LEU A 158 10.64 -5.59 12.30
N GLN A 159 10.98 -5.51 13.59
CA GLN A 159 12.09 -6.29 14.17
C GLN A 159 11.77 -7.78 14.30
N LEU A 160 10.49 -8.18 14.18
CA LEU A 160 10.06 -9.58 14.20
C LEU A 160 10.24 -10.29 12.86
N ILE A 161 10.47 -9.54 11.77
CA ILE A 161 10.73 -10.13 10.45
C ILE A 161 12.12 -10.78 10.51
N PRO A 162 12.24 -12.10 10.26
CA PRO A 162 13.53 -12.76 10.27
C PRO A 162 14.49 -12.13 9.25
N THR A 163 15.75 -11.91 9.64
CA THR A 163 16.75 -11.31 8.72
C THR A 163 16.95 -12.16 7.47
N SER A 164 16.80 -13.49 7.56
CA SER A 164 16.82 -14.42 6.42
C SER A 164 15.71 -14.16 5.40
N ASP A 165 14.61 -13.54 5.84
CA ASP A 165 13.38 -13.41 5.09
C ASP A 165 13.27 -12.02 4.42
N LEU A 166 14.09 -11.05 4.84
CA LEU A 166 13.98 -9.64 4.42
C LEU A 166 14.07 -9.48 2.89
N MET A 167 14.91 -10.28 2.23
CA MET A 167 15.14 -10.17 0.78
C MET A 167 13.99 -10.76 -0.06
N GLN A 168 13.05 -11.50 0.55
CA GLN A 168 11.87 -12.02 -0.16
C GLN A 168 10.59 -11.25 0.16
N GLN A 169 10.65 -10.23 1.03
CA GLN A 169 9.50 -9.36 1.28
C GLN A 169 9.22 -8.47 0.07
N VAL A 170 7.94 -8.18 -0.18
CA VAL A 170 7.48 -7.33 -1.29
C VAL A 170 7.62 -5.86 -0.92
N THR A 171 7.10 -5.49 0.25
CA THR A 171 7.26 -4.13 0.80
C THR A 171 7.81 -4.19 2.21
N LEU A 172 8.64 -3.20 2.54
CA LEU A 172 9.06 -2.89 3.90
C LEU A 172 8.82 -1.40 4.12
N SER A 173 8.72 -0.96 5.37
CA SER A 173 8.48 0.45 5.71
C SER A 173 9.45 0.88 6.82
N TYR A 174 9.44 2.17 7.16
CA TYR A 174 10.02 2.70 8.38
C TYR A 174 9.13 3.82 8.91
N GLY A 175 9.17 4.06 10.21
CA GLY A 175 8.35 5.13 10.80
C GLY A 175 8.38 5.10 12.31
N VAL A 176 7.61 6.00 12.94
CA VAL A 176 7.47 6.00 14.40
C VAL A 176 6.27 5.12 14.78
N PHE A 177 6.50 4.12 15.63
CA PHE A 177 5.48 3.26 16.21
C PHE A 177 5.69 3.18 17.73
N GLU A 178 4.64 3.43 18.51
CA GLU A 178 4.70 3.46 19.98
C GLU A 178 5.85 4.35 20.53
N ASN A 179 6.01 5.55 19.95
CA ASN A 179 7.07 6.53 20.27
C ASN A 179 8.51 6.04 20.02
N LYS A 180 8.70 4.99 19.24
CA LYS A 180 10.02 4.48 18.85
C LYS A 180 10.14 4.41 17.34
N LEU A 181 11.35 4.69 16.85
CA LEU A 181 11.67 4.42 15.45
C LEU A 181 11.58 2.92 15.22
N ASN A 182 10.68 2.53 14.33
CA ASN A 182 10.42 1.18 13.93
C ASN A 182 10.97 0.96 12.52
N VAL A 183 11.93 0.06 12.43
CA VAL A 183 12.71 -0.26 11.23
C VAL A 183 12.97 -1.75 11.21
N ILE A 184 13.44 -2.28 10.09
CA ILE A 184 13.89 -3.67 10.00
C ILE A 184 15.19 -3.91 10.77
N LYS A 185 15.41 -5.16 11.22
CA LYS A 185 16.67 -5.59 11.83
C LYS A 185 17.65 -6.08 10.76
N LEU A 186 18.51 -5.19 10.28
CA LEU A 186 19.50 -5.48 9.26
C LEU A 186 20.85 -4.85 9.58
N SER A 187 21.89 -5.69 9.64
CA SER A 187 23.27 -5.23 9.59
C SER A 187 23.60 -4.83 8.16
N GLY A 188 24.21 -3.67 7.96
CA GLY A 188 24.52 -3.17 6.63
C GLY A 188 25.76 -2.28 6.63
N PRO A 189 26.18 -1.84 5.45
CA PRO A 189 27.38 -1.02 5.30
C PRO A 189 27.21 0.40 5.88
N PHE A 190 25.99 0.80 6.25
CA PHE A 190 25.69 2.11 6.83
C PHE A 190 25.33 2.02 8.31
N SER A 191 25.89 2.94 9.11
CA SER A 191 25.50 3.11 10.51
C SER A 191 24.04 3.60 10.64
N PRO A 192 23.34 3.35 11.77
CA PRO A 192 21.99 3.88 12.01
C PRO A 192 21.84 5.39 11.81
N GLN A 193 22.91 6.15 12.00
CA GLN A 193 22.94 7.59 11.79
C GLN A 193 22.92 7.97 10.30
N GLU A 194 23.59 7.20 9.44
CA GLU A 194 23.68 7.46 8.00
C GLU A 194 22.46 6.93 7.22
N ASP A 195 21.81 5.89 7.72
CA ASP A 195 20.68 5.24 7.05
C ASP A 195 19.56 4.91 8.07
N PRO A 196 18.92 5.92 8.69
CA PRO A 196 17.99 5.70 9.79
C PRO A 196 16.80 4.79 9.42
N SER A 197 16.36 4.76 8.16
CA SER A 197 15.30 3.86 7.69
C SER A 197 15.76 2.41 7.46
N ARG A 198 17.07 2.18 7.36
CA ARG A 198 17.71 0.92 6.91
C ARG A 198 17.49 0.60 5.42
N PHE A 199 16.92 1.50 4.63
CA PHE A 199 16.61 1.26 3.22
C PHE A 199 17.86 1.23 2.34
N ARG A 200 18.88 2.04 2.65
CA ARG A 200 20.15 1.98 1.90
C ARG A 200 20.85 0.66 2.15
N SER A 201 20.87 0.23 3.41
CA SER A 201 21.41 -1.08 3.82
C SER A 201 20.66 -2.20 3.10
N LEU A 202 19.33 -2.21 3.15
CA LEU A 202 18.49 -3.19 2.44
C LEU A 202 18.79 -3.21 0.93
N HIS A 203 18.88 -2.05 0.31
CA HIS A 203 19.19 -1.93 -1.11
C HIS A 203 20.55 -2.54 -1.44
N CYS A 204 21.57 -2.35 -0.61
CA CYS A 204 22.88 -2.96 -0.84
C CYS A 204 22.92 -4.47 -0.64
N HIS A 205 22.01 -5.04 0.17
CA HIS A 205 21.85 -6.49 0.24
C HIS A 205 21.16 -7.06 -1.00
N LEU A 206 20.15 -6.37 -1.53
CA LEU A 206 19.43 -6.79 -2.75
C LEU A 206 20.27 -6.57 -4.03
N TYR A 207 21.04 -5.49 -4.06
CA TYR A 207 21.78 -5.02 -5.23
C TYR A 207 23.21 -4.64 -4.83
N PRO A 208 24.07 -5.62 -4.49
CA PRO A 208 25.41 -5.37 -3.98
C PRO A 208 26.33 -4.65 -4.99
N ASP A 209 26.06 -4.81 -6.28
CA ASP A 209 26.83 -4.20 -7.36
C ASP A 209 26.52 -2.71 -7.57
N THR A 210 25.56 -2.15 -6.83
CA THR A 210 25.23 -0.72 -6.89
C THR A 210 26.46 0.12 -6.46
N PRO A 211 26.95 1.07 -7.27
CA PRO A 211 28.26 1.70 -7.05
C PRO A 211 28.48 2.34 -5.67
N TRP A 212 27.45 2.97 -5.09
CA TRP A 212 27.53 3.61 -3.78
C TRP A 212 27.45 2.61 -2.61
N CYS A 213 27.06 1.36 -2.85
CA CYS A 213 27.15 0.29 -1.86
C CYS A 213 28.60 -0.17 -1.69
N LEU A 214 29.34 -0.32 -2.78
CA LEU A 214 30.75 -0.73 -2.77
C LEU A 214 31.63 0.28 -2.00
N GLN A 215 31.32 1.57 -2.14
CA GLN A 215 32.01 2.65 -1.42
C GLN A 215 31.77 2.60 0.10
N ALA A 216 30.62 2.09 0.54
CA ALA A 216 30.26 2.01 1.95
C ALA A 216 30.84 0.78 2.66
N VAL A 217 31.31 -0.24 1.91
CA VAL A 217 31.90 -1.47 2.48
C VAL A 217 33.37 -1.27 2.88
N GLY A 218 34.02 -0.17 2.50
CA GLY A 218 35.36 0.17 2.97
C GLY A 218 36.43 -0.92 2.73
N TRP A 219 36.99 -0.93 1.52
CA TRP A 219 38.43 -1.17 1.36
C TRP A 219 39.13 0.18 1.36
#